data_AF-A0A959I0C4-F1
#
_entry.id   AF-A0A959I0C4-F1
#
_cell.length_a   1.000
_cell.length_b   1.000
_cell.length_c   1.000
_cell.angle_alpha   90.00
_cell.angle_beta   90.00
_cell.angle_gamma   90.00
#
_symmetry.space_group_name_H-M   'P 1'
#
loop_
_entity.id
_entity.type
_entity.pdbx_description
1 polymer ?
#
loop_
_entity_poly.entity_id
_entity_poly.type
_entity_poly.pdbx_seq_one_letter_code
_entity_poly.pdbx_strand_id
1 'polypeptide(L)' 'HEVFGLQMPKTCPGVPSEVLDPRRSWKDAHAYDAKAQDLAARFNRNFKKFEDKASEALREAAPQVLEAIK' A
#
# COMPACT_ATOMS: atom_id res chain seq x y z
N HIS A 1 -5.58 -1.08 -4.24
CA HIS A 1 -4.80 -0.02 -3.58
C HIS A 1 -3.59 0.24 -4.45
N GLU A 2 -3.30 1.49 -4.82
CA GLU A 2 -2.29 1.81 -5.83
C GLU A 2 -0.87 1.42 -5.41
N VAL A 3 -0.50 1.69 -4.14
CA VAL A 3 0.83 1.36 -3.60
C VAL A 3 1.02 -0.14 -3.28
N PHE A 4 0.03 -0.79 -2.67
CA PHE A 4 0.18 -2.15 -2.13
C PHE A 4 -0.49 -3.24 -2.97
N GLY A 5 -1.11 -2.91 -4.11
CA GLY A 5 -1.82 -3.89 -4.95
C GLY A 5 -3.06 -4.55 -4.30
N LEU A 6 -3.46 -4.14 -3.09
CA LEU A 6 -4.55 -4.78 -2.35
C LEU A 6 -5.91 -4.61 -3.04
N GLN A 7 -6.69 -5.68 -3.10
CA GLN A 7 -8.08 -5.63 -3.51
C GLN A 7 -8.93 -5.16 -2.33
N MET A 8 -9.51 -3.96 -2.44
CA MET A 8 -10.36 -3.37 -1.41
C MET A 8 -11.83 -3.62 -1.78
N PRO A 9 -12.65 -4.17 -0.86
CA PRO A 9 -14.06 -4.39 -1.12
C PRO A 9 -14.80 -3.06 -1.30
N LYS A 10 -15.74 -3.00 -2.24
CA LYS A 10 -16.56 -1.80 -2.47
C LYS A 10 -17.71 -1.67 -1.48
N THR A 11 -18.18 -2.79 -0.92
CA THR A 11 -19.30 -2.85 0.02
C THR A 11 -19.08 -4.00 1.00
N CYS A 12 -19.62 -3.85 2.22
CA CYS A 12 -19.64 -4.91 3.23
C CYS A 12 -20.87 -4.69 4.14
N PRO A 13 -21.75 -5.69 4.31
CA PRO A 13 -22.96 -5.54 5.13
C PRO A 13 -22.63 -5.14 6.58
N GLY A 14 -23.33 -4.13 7.10
CA GLY A 14 -23.11 -3.62 8.46
C GLY A 14 -21.85 -2.74 8.63
N VAL A 15 -21.13 -2.45 7.55
CA VAL A 15 -19.90 -1.64 7.59
C VAL A 15 -20.07 -0.38 6.71
N PRO A 16 -19.83 0.82 7.25
CA PRO A 16 -19.87 2.05 6.46
C PRO A 16 -18.85 2.03 5.31
N SER A 17 -19.25 2.42 4.11
CA SER A 17 -18.37 2.38 2.93
C SER A 17 -17.13 3.27 3.05
N GLU A 18 -17.20 4.31 3.87
CA GLU A 18 -16.09 5.23 4.15
C GLU A 18 -14.91 4.59 4.90
N VAL A 19 -15.14 3.55 5.70
CA VAL A 19 -14.06 2.85 6.41
C VAL A 19 -13.38 1.79 5.54
N LEU A 20 -14.01 1.40 4.43
CA LEU A 20 -13.47 0.41 3.49
C LEU A 20 -12.35 0.99 2.60
N ASP A 21 -12.35 2.32 2.45
CA ASP A 21 -11.32 3.06 1.72
C ASP A 21 -10.48 3.88 2.73
N PRO A 22 -9.31 3.39 3.15
CA PRO A 22 -8.49 4.05 4.16
C PRO A 22 -8.08 5.47 3.76
N ARG A 23 -7.97 5.76 2.46
CA ARG A 23 -7.69 7.11 1.95
C ARG A 23 -8.77 8.12 2.37
N ARG A 24 -10.03 7.70 2.44
CA ARG A 24 -11.17 8.56 2.81
C ARG A 24 -11.26 8.83 4.30
N SER A 25 -10.58 8.03 5.12
CA SER A 25 -10.51 8.25 6.57
C SER A 25 -9.55 9.38 6.98
N TRP A 26 -8.74 9.87 6.04
CA TRP A 26 -7.80 10.96 6.26
C TRP A 26 -8.41 12.29 5.81
N LYS A 27 -8.19 13.35 6.61
CA LYS A 27 -8.62 14.71 6.24
C LYS A 27 -7.91 15.22 4.99
N ASP A 28 -6.66 14.81 4.80
CA ASP A 28 -5.82 15.18 3.67
C ASP A 28 -5.39 13.90 2.93
N ALA A 29 -5.89 13.77 1.70
CA ALA A 29 -5.60 12.64 0.84
C ALA A 29 -4.13 12.63 0.36
N HIS A 30 -3.50 13.79 0.19
CA HIS A 30 -2.08 13.85 -0.17
C HIS A 30 -1.19 13.40 1.00
N ALA A 31 -1.55 13.76 2.23
CA ALA A 31 -0.85 13.27 3.42
C ALA A 31 -0.95 11.73 3.54
N TYR A 32 -2.10 11.15 3.17
CA TYR A 32 -2.27 9.70 3.08
C TYR A 32 -1.33 9.08 2.03
N ASP A 33 -1.26 9.64 0.82
CA ASP A 33 -0.38 9.13 -0.24
C ASP A 33 1.09 9.14 0.17
N ALA A 34 1.54 10.28 0.73
CA ALA A 34 2.91 10.40 1.23
C ALA A 34 3.20 9.37 2.33
N LYS A 35 2.22 9.10 3.21
CA LYS A 35 2.37 8.10 4.27
C LYS A 35 2.38 6.67 3.71
N ALA A 36 1.55 6.37 2.72
CA ALA A 36 1.53 5.08 2.04
C ALA A 36 2.86 4.80 1.32
N GLN A 37 3.44 5.82 0.66
CA GLN A 37 4.75 5.72 0.02
C GLN A 37 5.89 5.51 1.04
N ASP A 38 5.91 6.26 2.15
CA ASP A 38 6.88 6.05 3.25
C ASP A 38 6.76 4.62 3.82
N LEU A 39 5.53 4.14 4.02
CA LEU A 39 5.30 2.77 4.49
C LEU A 39 5.83 1.73 3.49
N ALA A 40 5.54 1.88 2.20
CA ALA A 40 6.07 0.99 1.15
C ALA A 40 7.60 0.94 1.14
N ALA A 41 8.26 2.10 1.26
CA ALA A 41 9.72 2.17 1.36
C ALA A 41 10.26 1.42 2.59
N ARG A 42 9.56 1.49 3.73
CA ARG A 42 9.91 0.75 4.95
C ARG A 42 9.75 -0.77 4.77
N PHE A 43 8.66 -1.21 4.12
CA PHE A 43 8.45 -2.62 3.78
C PHE A 43 9.58 -3.15 2.91
N ASN A 44 9.88 -2.44 1.81
CA ASN A 44 10.95 -2.83 0.88
C ASN A 44 12.31 -2.86 1.57
N ARG A 45 12.62 -1.87 2.44
CA ARG A 45 13.87 -1.87 3.22
C ARG A 45 13.96 -3.05 4.18
N ASN A 46 12.87 -3.41 4.86
CA ASN A 46 12.87 -4.56 5.75
C ASN A 46 13.00 -5.88 4.97
N PHE A 47 12.36 -5.97 3.80
CA PHE A 47 12.33 -7.17 2.97
C PHE A 47 13.71 -7.56 2.43
N LYS A 48 14.62 -6.60 2.22
CA LYS A 48 16.02 -6.87 1.82
C LYS A 48 16.73 -7.93 2.69
N LYS A 49 16.32 -8.11 3.94
CA LYS A 49 16.88 -9.13 4.85
C LYS A 49 16.49 -10.57 4.47
N PHE A 50 15.51 -10.73 3.59
CA PHE A 50 14.90 -12.01 3.22
C PHE A 50 14.85 -12.21 1.69
N GLU A 51 15.42 -11.27 0.92
CA GLU A 51 15.33 -11.23 -0.54
C GLU A 51 15.98 -12.45 -1.21
N ASP A 52 17.03 -12.99 -0.60
CA ASP A 52 17.74 -14.20 -1.03
C ASP A 52 16.87 -15.47 -0.93
N LYS A 53 15.89 -15.48 -0.03
CA LYS A 53 14.98 -16.61 0.21
C LYS A 53 13.63 -16.45 -0.47
N ALA A 54 13.40 -15.29 -1.10
CA ALA A 54 12.12 -14.97 -1.71
C ALA A 54 11.95 -15.69 -3.06
N SER A 55 10.75 -16.24 -3.28
CA SER A 55 10.34 -16.64 -4.61
C SER A 55 10.11 -15.42 -5.49
N GLU A 56 10.11 -15.62 -6.81
CA GLU A 56 9.82 -14.56 -7.78
C GLU A 56 8.44 -13.93 -7.55
N ALA A 57 7.41 -14.76 -7.32
CA ALA A 57 6.07 -14.29 -6.98
C ALA A 57 6.03 -13.39 -5.73
N LEU A 58 6.89 -13.64 -4.73
CA LEU A 58 6.97 -12.80 -3.54
C LEU A 58 7.65 -11.46 -3.82
N ARG A 59 8.63 -11.42 -4.73
CA ARG A 59 9.30 -10.19 -5.18
C ARG A 59 8.34 -9.33 -6.02
N GLU A 60 7.54 -9.95 -6.87
CA GLU A 60 6.52 -9.26 -7.68
C GLU A 60 5.39 -8.65 -6.84
N ALA A 61 5.07 -9.27 -5.70
CA ALA A 61 4.08 -8.76 -4.75
C ALA A 61 4.58 -7.57 -3.90
N ALA A 62 5.81 -7.09 -4.13
CA ALA A 62 6.37 -5.98 -3.36
C ALA A 62 5.56 -4.67 -3.56
N PRO A 63 5.40 -3.86 -2.50
CA PRO A 63 4.78 -2.54 -2.61
C PRO A 63 5.52 -1.64 -3.62
N GLN A 64 4.74 -0.95 -4.45
CA GLN A 64 5.22 -0.05 -5.49
C GLN A 64 5.44 1.35 -4.91
N VAL A 65 6.70 1.79 -4.86
CA VAL A 65 7.02 3.19 -4.53
C VAL A 65 6.82 3.98 -5.81
N LEU A 66 5.71 4.71 -5.90
CA LEU A 66 5.47 5.62 -7.02
C LEU A 66 6.58 6.69 -6.99
N GLU A 67 7.48 6.67 -7.97
CA GLU A 67 8.42 7.77 -8.13
C GLU A 67 7.61 9.03 -8.42
N ALA A 68 7.87 10.10 -7.66
CA ALA A 68 7.38 11.41 -8.01
C ALA A 68 7.85 11.71 -9.43
N ILE A 69 6.90 11.86 -10.36
CA ILE A 69 7.16 12.37 -11.70
C ILE A 69 7.97 13.67 -11.52
N LYS A 70 9.22 13.65 -12.00
CA LYS A 70 10.10 14.82 -12.07
C LYS A 70 9.50 15.90 -12.95
#